data_AF-A0A8T2KXH9-F1
#
_entry.id   AF-A0A8T2KXH9-F1
#
_cell.length_a   1.000
_cell.length_b   1.000
_cell.length_c   1.000
_cell.angle_alpha   90.00
_cell.angle_beta   90.00
_cell.angle_gamma   90.00
#
_symmetry.space_group_name_H-M   'P 1'
#
loop_
_entity.id
_entity.type
_entity.pdbx_description
1 polymer ?
#
loop_
_entity_poly.entity_id
_entity_poly.type
_entity_poly.pdbx_seq_one_letter_code
_entity_poly.pdbx_strand_id
1 'polypeptide(L)'
;MENLNDDYYPDYDEASNNSMCDFEEWGPSYSLIPVLYMLIFILGLSGNGIVIFTVWKAQGKRRAADVYIGNLALADLTFVVTLPLWAVYTALEYHWPFGAALCRISSYIVLLNMYASVFCLTCLSLDRYLAIVHSLTSTQLRTQGHMRASLAAIWIISGALASPTLLFRNTLYDKETNRTSCAMDFSTVITKPGQENYWIAGLSISSTALGFVIPLLAMMVCYGFIGSTVTRHFNSLRKEDQRKRRLLKIITTLVVVFAACWMPFHVVKSMDALSYLGLAPDSCTLLSFLLLAHPYATCLAYVNSCLNPFLYAFFDLRFRSQCLCLLNLKKALHTSPPSSLSSQKTEAQSLATKV
;
A
#
# COMPACT_ATOMS: atom_id res chain seq x y z
N MET A 1 56.60 58.65 23.54
CA MET A 1 55.79 59.28 22.48
C MET A 1 55.39 58.15 21.54
N GLU A 2 54.27 57.43 21.76
CA GLU A 2 52.86 57.90 21.61
C GLU A 2 52.68 58.67 20.29
N ASN A 3 51.71 58.42 19.41
CA ASN A 3 50.53 57.56 19.44
C ASN A 3 49.88 57.53 18.03
N LEU A 4 49.08 56.48 17.78
CA LEU A 4 47.89 56.34 16.92
C LEU A 4 47.94 56.65 15.39
N ASN A 5 47.66 55.60 14.59
CA ASN A 5 46.38 55.47 13.89
C ASN A 5 46.22 54.04 13.32
N ASP A 6 45.41 53.24 14.01
CA ASP A 6 44.79 52.01 13.50
C ASP A 6 43.59 52.43 12.63
N ASP A 7 43.71 52.32 11.31
CA ASP A 7 42.54 52.34 10.42
C ASP A 7 42.02 50.90 10.24
N TYR A 8 41.09 50.59 11.14
CA TYR A 8 40.17 49.46 11.12
C TYR A 8 39.37 49.45 9.81
N TYR A 9 39.68 48.52 8.91
CA TYR A 9 38.81 48.20 7.78
C TYR A 9 37.69 47.27 8.28
N PRO A 10 36.42 47.68 8.27
CA PRO A 10 35.34 46.81 8.69
C PRO A 10 35.15 45.71 7.65
N ASP A 11 35.29 44.48 8.12
CA ASP A 11 34.93 43.25 7.42
C ASP A 11 33.42 43.29 7.15
N TYR A 12 33.03 43.40 5.88
CA TYR A 12 31.64 43.26 5.46
C TYR A 12 31.30 41.77 5.31
N ASP A 13 31.44 41.02 6.41
CA ASP A 13 30.75 39.75 6.59
C ASP A 13 29.31 40.04 7.04
N GLU A 14 28.52 40.60 6.12
CA GLU A 14 27.07 40.67 6.24
C GLU A 14 26.51 39.23 6.20
N ALA A 15 26.34 38.67 7.40
CA ALA A 15 25.18 37.90 7.82
C ALA A 15 24.50 37.06 6.72
N SER A 16 25.18 36.01 6.24
CA SER A 16 24.49 34.80 5.80
C SER A 16 24.53 33.77 6.92
N ASN A 17 23.85 34.08 8.02
CA ASN A 17 23.35 33.06 8.92
C ASN A 17 22.30 32.24 8.16
N ASN A 18 22.75 31.37 7.26
CA ASN A 18 22.01 30.14 6.99
C ASN A 18 22.10 29.35 8.28
N SER A 19 21.15 29.59 9.19
CA SER A 19 20.94 28.77 10.37
C SER A 19 20.61 27.36 9.90
N MET A 20 21.63 26.53 9.73
CA MET A 20 21.50 25.09 9.54
C MET A 20 20.75 24.59 10.77
N CYS A 21 19.50 24.16 10.59
CA CYS A 21 18.69 23.68 11.70
C CYS A 21 19.37 22.42 12.26
N ASP A 22 19.81 22.44 13.51
CA ASP A 22 20.34 21.25 14.18
C ASP A 22 19.21 20.22 14.34
N PHE A 23 19.28 19.15 13.54
CA PHE A 23 18.35 18.04 13.59
C PHE A 23 19.07 16.79 14.12
N GLU A 24 18.52 16.23 15.18
CA GLU A 24 18.93 14.94 15.70
C GLU A 24 17.70 14.02 15.68
N GLU A 25 17.79 12.91 14.94
CA GLU A 25 16.70 11.95 14.91
C GLU A 25 16.57 11.28 16.28
N TRP A 26 15.34 10.95 16.66
CA TRP A 26 15.12 10.30 17.94
C TRP A 26 15.78 8.91 17.93
N GLY A 27 16.88 8.73 18.66
CA GLY A 27 17.71 7.51 18.65
C GLY A 27 16.96 6.17 18.69
N PRO A 28 15.86 6.00 19.48
CA PRO A 28 15.04 4.79 19.44
C PRO A 28 14.43 4.44 18.08
N SER A 29 14.28 5.41 17.17
CA SER A 29 13.77 5.21 15.81
C SER A 29 14.64 4.22 15.03
N TYR A 30 15.96 4.24 15.23
CA TYR A 30 16.92 3.32 14.62
C TYR A 30 16.78 1.86 15.09
N SER A 31 16.03 1.60 16.18
CA SER A 31 15.69 0.24 16.62
C SER A 31 14.23 -0.11 16.36
N LEU A 32 13.32 0.82 16.62
CA LEU A 32 11.88 0.60 16.51
C LEU A 32 11.44 0.38 15.06
N ILE A 33 11.88 1.21 14.13
CA ILE A 33 11.46 1.13 12.72
C ILE A 33 11.94 -0.17 12.06
N PRO A 34 13.22 -0.60 12.23
CA PRO A 34 13.66 -1.91 11.73
C PRO A 34 12.86 -3.08 12.29
N VAL A 35 12.52 -3.07 13.58
CA VAL A 35 11.67 -4.11 14.19
C VAL A 35 10.29 -4.14 13.51
N LEU A 36 9.67 -2.98 13.30
CA LEU A 36 8.40 -2.89 12.59
C LEU A 36 8.50 -3.39 11.15
N TYR A 37 9.56 -3.03 10.40
CA TYR A 37 9.80 -3.53 9.05
C TYR A 37 9.94 -5.06 9.02
N MET A 38 10.64 -5.65 9.99
CA MET A 38 10.77 -7.11 10.09
C MET A 38 9.44 -7.79 10.46
N LEU A 39 8.62 -7.17 11.31
CA LEU A 39 7.26 -7.67 11.58
C LEU A 39 6.39 -7.62 10.31
N ILE A 40 6.40 -6.50 9.59
CA ILE A 40 5.68 -6.37 8.31
C ILE A 40 6.17 -7.41 7.30
N PHE A 41 7.48 -7.66 7.24
CA PHE A 41 8.05 -8.72 6.40
C PHE A 41 7.49 -10.10 6.74
N ILE A 42 7.54 -10.52 8.01
CA ILE A 42 7.08 -11.85 8.44
C ILE A 42 5.57 -12.01 8.18
N LEU A 43 4.77 -11.01 8.57
CA LEU A 43 3.32 -11.05 8.39
C LEU A 43 2.92 -10.97 6.91
N GLY A 44 3.60 -10.13 6.14
CA GLY A 44 3.36 -9.95 4.72
C GLY A 44 3.77 -11.18 3.91
N LEU A 45 4.92 -11.78 4.20
CA LEU A 45 5.42 -12.98 3.51
C LEU A 45 4.47 -14.16 3.71
N SER A 46 4.11 -14.43 4.97
CA SER A 46 3.19 -15.51 5.32
C SER A 46 1.77 -15.26 4.82
N GLY A 47 1.21 -14.07 5.09
CA GLY A 47 -0.15 -13.71 4.74
C GLY A 47 -0.39 -13.66 3.23
N ASN A 48 0.44 -12.92 2.48
CA ASN A 48 0.27 -12.81 1.03
C ASN A 48 0.61 -14.12 0.32
N GLY A 49 1.55 -14.91 0.84
CA GLY A 49 1.81 -16.27 0.37
C GLY A 49 0.57 -17.18 0.45
N ILE A 50 -0.16 -17.12 1.57
CA ILE A 50 -1.44 -17.85 1.75
C ILE A 50 -2.50 -17.35 0.75
N VAL A 51 -2.61 -16.04 0.55
CA VAL A 51 -3.56 -15.46 -0.42
C VAL A 51 -3.27 -15.96 -1.83
N ILE A 52 -2.02 -15.89 -2.29
CA ILE A 52 -1.61 -16.38 -3.61
C ILE A 52 -1.94 -17.88 -3.75
N PHE A 53 -1.57 -18.68 -2.74
CA PHE A 53 -1.81 -20.12 -2.76
C PHE A 53 -3.30 -20.48 -2.82
N THR A 54 -4.15 -19.81 -2.02
CA THR A 54 -5.60 -20.04 -2.02
C THR A 54 -6.27 -19.66 -3.34
N VAL A 55 -5.86 -18.53 -3.93
CA VAL A 55 -6.35 -18.07 -5.24
C VAL A 55 -5.92 -19.02 -6.35
N TRP A 56 -4.69 -19.53 -6.31
CA TRP A 56 -4.17 -20.44 -7.33
C TRP A 56 -4.77 -21.84 -7.23
N LYS A 57 -4.90 -22.40 -6.02
CA LYS A 57 -5.43 -23.74 -5.78
C LYS A 57 -6.95 -23.84 -5.89
N ALA A 58 -7.67 -22.72 -5.94
CA ALA A 58 -9.12 -22.70 -6.11
C ALA A 58 -9.54 -23.42 -7.42
N GLN A 59 -10.17 -24.58 -7.27
CA GLN A 59 -10.75 -25.36 -8.37
C GLN A 59 -12.05 -24.71 -8.84
N GLY A 60 -12.13 -24.31 -10.13
CA GLY A 60 -13.32 -23.71 -10.76
C GLY A 60 -13.10 -22.31 -11.36
N LYS A 61 -14.17 -21.68 -11.86
CA LYS A 61 -14.11 -20.34 -12.46
C LYS A 61 -13.76 -19.29 -11.38
N ARG A 62 -12.59 -18.66 -11.51
CA ARG A 62 -12.15 -17.54 -10.66
C ARG A 62 -13.01 -16.29 -10.94
N ARG A 63 -13.41 -15.58 -9.88
CA ARG A 63 -14.09 -14.29 -10.04
C ARG A 63 -13.07 -13.21 -10.40
N ALA A 64 -13.49 -12.16 -11.08
CA ALA A 64 -12.62 -11.02 -11.37
C ALA A 64 -11.95 -10.47 -10.10
N ALA A 65 -12.71 -10.32 -9.01
CA ALA A 65 -12.18 -9.92 -7.71
C ALA A 65 -11.08 -10.84 -7.17
N ASP A 66 -11.21 -12.16 -7.35
CA ASP A 66 -10.22 -13.14 -6.88
C ASP A 66 -8.88 -12.98 -7.63
N VAL A 67 -8.92 -12.59 -8.91
CA VAL A 67 -7.72 -12.36 -9.74
C VAL A 67 -7.00 -11.06 -9.37
N TYR A 68 -7.75 -9.98 -9.14
CA TYR A 68 -7.17 -8.73 -8.64
C TYR A 68 -6.56 -8.91 -7.24
N ILE A 69 -7.24 -9.62 -6.33
CA ILE A 69 -6.70 -9.95 -5.00
C ILE A 69 -5.39 -10.74 -5.12
N GLY A 70 -5.31 -11.71 -6.05
CA GLY A 70 -4.07 -12.44 -6.29
C GLY A 70 -2.92 -11.57 -6.83
N ASN A 71 -3.21 -10.60 -7.70
CA ASN A 71 -2.20 -9.66 -8.22
C ASN A 71 -1.75 -8.66 -7.15
N LEU A 72 -2.69 -8.18 -6.32
CA LEU A 72 -2.39 -7.34 -5.17
C LEU A 72 -1.46 -8.07 -4.19
N ALA A 73 -1.78 -9.32 -3.84
CA ALA A 73 -0.93 -10.15 -3.00
C ALA A 73 0.44 -10.43 -3.62
N LEU A 74 0.54 -10.54 -4.95
CA LEU A 74 1.83 -10.66 -5.65
C LEU A 74 2.66 -9.36 -5.51
N ALA A 75 2.06 -8.20 -5.74
CA ALA A 75 2.73 -6.91 -5.56
C ALA A 75 3.21 -6.73 -4.11
N ASP A 76 2.32 -6.98 -3.14
CA ASP A 76 2.65 -6.91 -1.71
C ASP A 76 3.78 -7.88 -1.35
N LEU A 77 3.74 -9.12 -1.84
CA LEU A 77 4.78 -10.13 -1.60
C LEU A 77 6.15 -9.69 -2.14
N THR A 78 6.17 -9.18 -3.38
CA THR A 78 7.42 -8.70 -3.98
C THR A 78 8.02 -7.53 -3.21
N PHE A 79 7.17 -6.63 -2.69
CA PHE A 79 7.60 -5.50 -1.88
C PHE A 79 8.13 -5.92 -0.50
N VAL A 80 7.40 -6.76 0.25
CA VAL A 80 7.82 -7.10 1.61
C VAL A 80 9.15 -7.83 1.66
N VAL A 81 9.50 -8.59 0.61
CA VAL A 81 10.84 -9.22 0.48
C VAL A 81 11.98 -8.20 0.46
N THR A 82 11.73 -6.95 0.09
CA THR A 82 12.74 -5.88 0.13
C THR A 82 12.89 -5.22 1.51
N LEU A 83 11.93 -5.40 2.43
CA LEU A 83 11.92 -4.73 3.75
C LEU A 83 13.14 -5.03 4.63
N PRO A 84 13.73 -6.24 4.64
CA PRO A 84 14.96 -6.48 5.39
C PRO A 84 16.12 -5.56 4.98
N LEU A 85 16.20 -5.18 3.70
CA LEU A 85 17.21 -4.22 3.22
C LEU A 85 16.99 -2.84 3.84
N TRP A 86 15.73 -2.37 3.86
CA TRP A 86 15.34 -1.10 4.48
C TRP A 86 15.49 -1.12 6.00
N ALA A 87 15.27 -2.28 6.64
CA ALA A 87 15.47 -2.44 8.08
C ALA A 87 16.94 -2.29 8.46
N VAL A 88 17.84 -2.92 7.71
CA VAL A 88 19.30 -2.74 7.92
C VAL A 88 19.72 -1.31 7.61
N TYR A 89 19.20 -0.71 6.52
CA TYR A 89 19.47 0.68 6.18
C TYR A 89 19.13 1.65 7.32
N THR A 90 17.93 1.51 7.90
CA THR A 90 17.52 2.34 9.05
C THR A 90 18.29 1.98 10.33
N ALA A 91 18.60 0.71 10.58
CA ALA A 91 19.36 0.29 11.77
C ALA A 91 20.81 0.79 11.76
N LEU A 92 21.39 0.97 10.58
CA LEU A 92 22.73 1.53 10.38
C LEU A 92 22.70 3.06 10.17
N GLU A 93 21.71 3.75 10.74
CA GLU A 93 21.57 5.20 10.68
C GLU A 93 21.65 5.75 9.25
N TYR A 94 20.88 5.12 8.36
CA TYR A 94 20.81 5.42 6.92
C TYR A 94 22.10 5.17 6.13
N HIS A 95 22.93 4.22 6.58
CA HIS A 95 24.01 3.65 5.78
C HIS A 95 23.51 2.45 4.93
N TRP A 96 23.77 2.48 3.62
CA TRP A 96 23.37 1.48 2.63
C TRP A 96 24.56 0.60 2.19
N PRO A 97 24.71 -0.61 2.74
CA PRO A 97 25.86 -1.49 2.45
C PRO A 97 25.65 -2.40 1.22
N PHE A 98 24.48 -2.38 0.58
CA PHE A 98 24.08 -3.40 -0.40
C PHE A 98 24.44 -3.05 -1.86
N GLY A 99 25.12 -1.92 -2.09
CA GLY A 99 25.50 -1.44 -3.41
C GLY A 99 24.37 -0.83 -4.24
N ALA A 100 24.75 -0.21 -5.36
CA ALA A 100 23.85 0.59 -6.19
C ALA A 100 22.71 -0.21 -6.83
N ALA A 101 22.96 -1.45 -7.25
CA ALA A 101 21.95 -2.29 -7.90
C ALA A 101 20.75 -2.55 -6.97
N LEU A 102 21.01 -2.98 -5.74
CA LEU A 102 19.95 -3.23 -4.75
C LEU A 102 19.29 -1.92 -4.30
N CYS A 103 20.01 -0.81 -4.23
CA CYS A 103 19.42 0.52 -3.95
C CYS A 103 18.35 0.87 -5.00
N ARG A 104 18.68 0.72 -6.29
CA ARG A 104 17.77 0.99 -7.41
C ARG A 104 16.58 0.02 -7.47
N ILE A 105 16.86 -1.28 -7.41
CA ILE A 105 15.83 -2.33 -7.56
C ILE A 105 14.85 -2.30 -6.38
N SER A 106 15.34 -2.22 -5.14
CA SER A 106 14.46 -2.18 -3.96
C SER A 106 13.57 -0.94 -3.98
N SER A 107 14.14 0.24 -4.24
CA SER A 107 13.39 1.50 -4.34
C SER A 107 12.33 1.47 -5.45
N TYR A 108 12.68 0.89 -6.61
CA TYR A 108 11.74 0.68 -7.71
C TYR A 108 10.58 -0.23 -7.30
N ILE A 109 10.87 -1.36 -6.63
CA ILE A 109 9.84 -2.30 -6.17
C ILE A 109 8.88 -1.64 -5.17
N VAL A 110 9.38 -0.79 -4.25
CA VAL A 110 8.51 -0.02 -3.33
C VAL A 110 7.49 0.80 -4.11
N LEU A 111 7.94 1.56 -5.10
CA LEU A 111 7.06 2.46 -5.86
C LEU A 111 6.15 1.69 -6.83
N LEU A 112 6.66 0.61 -7.44
CA LEU A 112 5.88 -0.32 -8.24
C LEU A 112 4.71 -0.91 -7.42
N ASN A 113 4.98 -1.35 -6.19
CA ASN A 113 3.96 -1.88 -5.29
C ASN A 113 2.90 -0.84 -4.94
N MET A 114 3.29 0.40 -4.63
CA MET A 114 2.36 1.48 -4.36
C MET A 114 1.36 1.67 -5.52
N TYR A 115 1.86 1.83 -6.75
CA TYR A 115 1.02 2.04 -7.93
C TYR A 115 0.18 0.80 -8.28
N ALA A 116 0.80 -0.39 -8.30
CA ALA A 116 0.09 -1.62 -8.63
C ALA A 116 -1.05 -1.89 -7.64
N SER A 117 -0.80 -1.65 -6.34
CA SER A 117 -1.77 -1.85 -5.29
C SER A 117 -2.95 -0.89 -5.40
N VAL A 118 -2.69 0.41 -5.56
CA VAL A 118 -3.77 1.41 -5.65
C VAL A 118 -4.61 1.24 -6.92
N PHE A 119 -3.98 0.90 -8.05
CA PHE A 119 -4.72 0.66 -9.29
C PHE A 119 -5.53 -0.65 -9.22
N CYS A 120 -5.03 -1.71 -8.57
CA CYS A 120 -5.81 -2.91 -8.29
C CYS A 120 -7.06 -2.59 -7.44
N LEU A 121 -6.92 -1.79 -6.37
CA LEU A 121 -8.05 -1.35 -5.54
C LEU A 121 -9.05 -0.47 -6.31
N THR A 122 -8.55 0.38 -7.20
CA THR A 122 -9.39 1.23 -8.06
C THR A 122 -10.20 0.38 -9.04
N CYS A 123 -9.55 -0.58 -9.71
CA CYS A 123 -10.24 -1.51 -10.61
C CYS A 123 -11.23 -2.43 -9.87
N LEU A 124 -10.91 -2.86 -8.64
CA LEU A 124 -11.85 -3.58 -7.77
C LEU A 124 -13.08 -2.72 -7.44
N SER A 125 -12.88 -1.45 -7.12
CA SER A 125 -13.96 -0.50 -6.83
C SER A 125 -14.84 -0.24 -8.05
N LEU A 126 -14.24 -0.08 -9.23
CA LEU A 126 -14.95 0.05 -10.51
C LEU A 126 -15.73 -1.21 -10.87
N ASP A 127 -15.15 -2.40 -10.68
CA ASP A 127 -15.84 -3.68 -10.88
C ASP A 127 -17.08 -3.80 -9.99
N ARG A 128 -17.02 -3.29 -8.75
CA ARG A 128 -18.19 -3.24 -7.86
C ARG A 128 -19.23 -2.24 -8.30
N TYR A 129 -18.80 -1.05 -8.70
CA TYR A 129 -19.67 -0.02 -9.24
C TYR A 129 -20.45 -0.54 -10.44
N LEU A 130 -19.76 -1.10 -11.44
CA LEU A 130 -20.40 -1.67 -12.63
C LEU A 130 -21.34 -2.83 -12.30
N ALA A 131 -21.03 -3.66 -11.31
CA ALA A 131 -21.86 -4.80 -10.93
C ALA A 131 -23.14 -4.42 -10.16
N ILE A 132 -23.15 -3.26 -9.49
CA ILE A 132 -24.27 -2.82 -8.64
C ILE A 132 -25.11 -1.77 -9.36
N VAL A 133 -24.48 -0.77 -9.99
CA VAL A 133 -25.16 0.37 -10.60
C VAL A 133 -25.58 0.08 -12.05
N HIS A 134 -24.77 -0.65 -12.81
CA HIS A 134 -24.96 -0.87 -14.26
C HIS A 134 -25.15 -2.34 -14.64
N SER A 135 -25.95 -3.08 -13.87
CA SER A 135 -26.00 -4.56 -13.92
C SER A 135 -26.20 -5.21 -15.31
N LEU A 136 -26.89 -4.54 -16.25
CA LEU A 136 -27.14 -5.04 -17.61
C LEU A 136 -25.91 -4.91 -18.53
N THR A 137 -25.28 -3.74 -18.60
CA THR A 137 -24.04 -3.47 -19.37
C THR A 137 -22.81 -4.18 -18.75
N SER A 138 -22.89 -4.45 -17.44
CA SER A 138 -21.86 -5.12 -16.63
C SER A 138 -21.38 -6.45 -17.23
N THR A 139 -22.29 -7.25 -17.80
CA THR A 139 -22.00 -8.60 -18.28
C THR A 139 -21.07 -8.59 -19.51
N GLN A 140 -21.12 -7.54 -20.33
CA GLN A 140 -20.25 -7.35 -21.50
C GLN A 140 -18.87 -6.77 -21.12
N LEU A 141 -18.81 -5.89 -20.12
CA LEU A 141 -17.56 -5.26 -19.67
C LEU A 141 -16.74 -6.13 -18.70
N ARG A 142 -17.37 -7.05 -17.95
CA ARG A 142 -16.69 -7.98 -17.01
C ARG A 142 -16.25 -9.30 -17.65
N THR A 143 -15.95 -9.31 -18.93
CA THR A 143 -15.37 -10.49 -19.57
C THR A 143 -13.94 -10.73 -19.09
N GLN A 144 -13.47 -11.98 -19.20
CA GLN A 144 -12.10 -12.34 -18.82
C GLN A 144 -11.04 -11.59 -19.66
N GLY A 145 -11.37 -11.22 -20.90
CA GLY A 145 -10.50 -10.43 -21.77
C GLY A 145 -10.24 -9.03 -21.22
N HIS A 146 -11.30 -8.29 -20.89
CA HIS A 146 -11.18 -6.95 -20.31
C HIS A 146 -10.43 -6.95 -18.97
N MET A 147 -10.65 -7.97 -18.13
CA MET A 147 -9.91 -8.13 -16.87
C MET A 147 -8.41 -8.41 -17.08
N ARG A 148 -8.04 -9.22 -18.08
CA ARG A 148 -6.62 -9.46 -18.39
C ARG A 148 -5.97 -8.20 -18.97
N ALA A 149 -6.68 -7.48 -19.82
CA ALA A 149 -6.22 -6.22 -20.40
C ALA A 149 -6.02 -5.15 -19.32
N SER A 150 -6.95 -5.02 -18.36
CA SER A 150 -6.80 -4.07 -17.25
C SER A 150 -5.62 -4.44 -16.33
N LEU A 151 -5.39 -5.72 -16.05
CA LEU A 151 -4.22 -6.15 -15.28
C LEU A 151 -2.91 -5.87 -16.01
N ALA A 152 -2.85 -6.12 -17.32
CA ALA A 152 -1.68 -5.76 -18.12
C ALA A 152 -1.43 -4.24 -18.08
N ALA A 153 -2.49 -3.43 -18.22
CA ALA A 153 -2.40 -1.98 -18.10
C ALA A 153 -1.91 -1.55 -16.70
N ILE A 154 -2.41 -2.16 -15.62
CA ILE A 154 -1.95 -1.88 -14.25
C ILE A 154 -0.44 -2.10 -14.14
N TRP A 155 0.07 -3.25 -14.56
CA TRP A 155 1.50 -3.56 -14.43
C TRP A 155 2.37 -2.65 -15.30
N ILE A 156 1.97 -2.39 -16.55
CA ILE A 156 2.70 -1.51 -17.46
C ILE A 156 2.74 -0.07 -16.94
N ILE A 157 1.58 0.47 -16.55
CA ILE A 157 1.49 1.86 -16.06
C ILE A 157 2.23 1.98 -14.72
N SER A 158 2.07 1.03 -13.80
CA SER A 158 2.79 1.05 -12.52
C SER A 158 4.31 0.99 -12.72
N GLY A 159 4.77 0.12 -13.62
CA GLY A 159 6.18 0.01 -13.96
C GLY A 159 6.74 1.26 -14.62
N ALA A 160 5.98 1.89 -15.51
CA ALA A 160 6.35 3.16 -16.14
C ALA A 160 6.42 4.30 -15.12
N LEU A 161 5.40 4.44 -14.25
CA LEU A 161 5.37 5.47 -13.21
C LEU A 161 6.43 5.26 -12.12
N ALA A 162 6.85 4.02 -11.87
CA ALA A 162 7.92 3.71 -10.93
C ALA A 162 9.33 3.90 -11.53
N SER A 163 9.45 3.96 -12.86
CA SER A 163 10.74 4.02 -13.56
C SER A 163 11.66 5.19 -13.18
N PRO A 164 11.18 6.42 -12.84
CA PRO A 164 12.07 7.50 -12.42
C PRO A 164 12.91 7.11 -11.20
N THR A 165 12.35 6.31 -10.28
CA THR A 165 13.11 5.81 -9.12
C THR A 165 14.20 4.84 -9.54
N LEU A 166 13.99 4.02 -10.57
CA LEU A 166 15.02 3.12 -11.08
C LEU A 166 16.18 3.87 -11.75
N LEU A 167 15.86 4.99 -12.43
CA LEU A 167 16.82 5.80 -13.17
C LEU A 167 17.62 6.74 -12.25
N PHE A 168 16.93 7.39 -11.31
CA PHE A 168 17.51 8.46 -10.49
C PHE A 168 17.97 7.99 -9.10
N ARG A 169 17.59 6.81 -8.59
CA ARG A 169 18.19 6.32 -7.33
C ARG A 169 19.65 5.94 -7.54
N ASN A 170 20.50 6.38 -6.62
CA ASN A 170 21.90 5.97 -6.60
C ASN A 170 22.44 5.89 -5.18
N THR A 171 23.61 5.27 -5.03
CA THR A 171 24.37 5.31 -3.78
C THR A 171 25.22 6.57 -3.74
N LEU A 172 24.98 7.45 -2.79
CA LEU A 172 25.73 8.70 -2.60
C LEU A 172 26.62 8.56 -1.37
N TYR A 173 27.91 8.80 -1.53
CA TYR A 173 28.86 8.77 -0.42
C TYR A 173 29.07 10.16 0.14
N ASP A 174 28.75 10.32 1.42
CA ASP A 174 28.99 11.52 2.19
C ASP A 174 30.33 11.39 2.94
N LYS A 175 31.23 12.35 2.68
CA LYS A 175 32.57 12.40 3.28
C LYS A 175 32.55 12.85 4.72
N GLU A 176 31.57 13.67 5.12
CA GLU A 176 31.50 14.24 6.47
C GLU A 176 31.04 13.19 7.47
N THR A 177 29.99 12.45 7.11
CA THR A 177 29.45 11.38 7.96
C THR A 177 30.10 10.01 7.73
N ASN A 178 30.94 9.87 6.68
CA ASN A 178 31.54 8.60 6.24
C ASN A 178 30.46 7.52 5.98
N ARG A 179 29.33 7.92 5.37
CA ARG A 179 28.18 7.04 5.10
C ARG A 179 27.84 7.04 3.62
N THR A 180 27.36 5.89 3.15
CA THR A 180 26.77 5.76 1.82
C THR A 180 25.26 5.71 1.98
N SER A 181 24.52 6.69 1.47
CA SER A 181 23.06 6.67 1.49
C SER A 181 22.50 6.18 0.15
N CYS A 182 21.29 5.61 0.18
CA CYS A 182 20.53 5.33 -1.04
C CYS A 182 19.56 6.49 -1.24
N ALA A 183 19.84 7.37 -2.19
CA ALA A 183 19.14 8.65 -2.35
C ALA A 183 18.84 8.95 -3.83
N MET A 184 18.04 9.98 -4.08
CA MET A 184 17.80 10.47 -5.44
C MET A 184 19.02 11.27 -5.90
N ASP A 185 19.46 11.02 -7.11
CA ASP A 185 20.62 11.62 -7.77
C ASP A 185 20.18 12.17 -9.13
N PHE A 186 20.07 13.50 -9.20
CA PHE A 186 19.65 14.22 -10.40
C PHE A 186 20.82 14.84 -11.16
N SER A 187 22.06 14.50 -10.80
CA SER A 187 23.28 15.04 -11.43
C SER A 187 23.32 14.87 -12.95
N THR A 188 22.63 13.85 -13.47
CA THR A 188 22.55 13.54 -14.90
C THR A 188 21.58 14.44 -15.68
N VAL A 189 20.64 15.13 -15.01
CA VAL A 189 19.59 15.94 -15.66
C VAL A 189 19.61 17.40 -15.25
N ILE A 190 20.36 17.75 -14.20
CA ILE A 190 20.48 19.12 -13.70
C ILE A 190 21.68 19.81 -14.33
N THR A 191 21.48 21.06 -14.75
CA THR A 191 22.54 21.92 -15.31
C THR A 191 22.75 23.19 -14.49
N LYS A 192 21.80 23.55 -13.62
CA LYS A 192 21.86 24.76 -12.78
C LYS A 192 21.58 24.45 -11.31
N PRO A 193 22.23 25.16 -10.37
CA PRO A 193 21.91 25.08 -8.94
C PRO A 193 20.42 25.40 -8.70
N GLY A 194 19.79 24.68 -7.77
CA GLY A 194 18.36 24.87 -7.42
C GLY A 194 17.36 24.13 -8.32
N GLN A 195 17.77 23.59 -9.48
CA GLN A 195 16.88 22.75 -10.30
C GLN A 195 16.49 21.44 -9.62
N GLU A 196 17.31 20.97 -8.67
CA GLU A 196 17.07 19.74 -7.90
C GLU A 196 15.75 19.79 -7.13
N ASN A 197 15.50 20.92 -6.48
CA ASN A 197 14.30 21.13 -5.69
C ASN A 197 13.03 20.96 -6.54
N TYR A 198 13.05 21.46 -7.78
CA TYR A 198 11.92 21.30 -8.71
C TYR A 198 11.72 19.84 -9.14
N TRP A 199 12.80 19.07 -9.33
CA TRP A 199 12.71 17.64 -9.64
C TRP A 199 12.17 16.83 -8.47
N ILE A 200 12.68 17.07 -7.26
CA ILE A 200 12.21 16.41 -6.02
C ILE A 200 10.73 16.73 -5.79
N ALA A 201 10.36 18.02 -5.87
CA ALA A 201 8.98 18.45 -5.66
C ALA A 201 8.05 17.92 -6.76
N GLY A 202 8.45 18.01 -8.02
CA GLY A 202 7.67 17.53 -9.17
C GLY A 202 7.40 16.02 -9.11
N LEU A 203 8.42 15.21 -8.83
CA LEU A 203 8.25 13.76 -8.65
C LEU A 203 7.42 13.42 -7.41
N SER A 204 7.55 14.19 -6.33
CA SER A 204 6.78 13.99 -5.12
C SER A 204 5.30 14.31 -5.30
N ILE A 205 4.98 15.46 -5.88
CA ILE A 205 3.60 15.90 -6.16
C ILE A 205 2.95 14.99 -7.19
N SER A 206 3.64 14.65 -8.29
CA SER A 206 3.09 13.73 -9.30
C SER A 206 2.83 12.34 -8.73
N SER A 207 3.75 11.83 -7.90
CA SER A 207 3.58 10.56 -7.19
C SER A 207 2.39 10.58 -6.23
N THR A 208 2.17 11.67 -5.49
CA THR A 208 0.99 11.83 -4.63
C THR A 208 -0.30 11.93 -5.44
N ALA A 209 -0.29 12.70 -6.53
CA ALA A 209 -1.47 12.88 -7.38
C ALA A 209 -1.91 11.54 -8.01
N LEU A 210 -0.97 10.83 -8.64
CA LEU A 210 -1.23 9.60 -9.39
C LEU A 210 -1.34 8.36 -8.51
N GLY A 211 -0.59 8.31 -7.41
CA GLY A 211 -0.54 7.18 -6.49
C GLY A 211 -1.57 7.21 -5.37
N PHE A 212 -2.22 8.36 -5.14
CA PHE A 212 -3.13 8.52 -4.00
C PHE A 212 -4.37 9.36 -4.33
N VAL A 213 -4.22 10.64 -4.67
CA VAL A 213 -5.34 11.58 -4.77
C VAL A 213 -6.33 11.17 -5.87
N ILE A 214 -5.86 11.00 -7.11
CA ILE A 214 -6.72 10.64 -8.24
C ILE A 214 -7.39 9.27 -8.02
N PRO A 215 -6.65 8.19 -7.66
CA PRO A 215 -7.29 6.91 -7.35
C PRO A 215 -8.30 6.98 -6.20
N LEU A 216 -7.98 7.68 -5.11
CA LEU A 216 -8.87 7.81 -3.96
C LEU A 216 -10.16 8.54 -4.35
N LEU A 217 -10.08 9.64 -5.09
CA LEU A 217 -11.24 10.35 -5.60
C LEU A 217 -12.10 9.45 -6.51
N ALA A 218 -11.47 8.70 -7.42
CA ALA A 218 -12.17 7.75 -8.29
C ALA A 218 -12.92 6.68 -7.46
N MET A 219 -12.28 6.12 -6.44
CA MET A 219 -12.92 5.17 -5.52
C MET A 219 -14.07 5.82 -4.75
N MET A 220 -13.88 7.02 -4.20
CA MET A 220 -14.92 7.76 -3.47
C MET A 220 -16.15 8.05 -4.33
N VAL A 221 -15.96 8.45 -5.59
CA VAL A 221 -17.05 8.63 -6.57
C VAL A 221 -17.79 7.31 -6.81
N CYS A 222 -17.06 6.21 -7.04
CA CYS A 222 -17.65 4.88 -7.21
C CYS A 222 -18.52 4.50 -6.01
N TYR A 223 -18.01 4.68 -4.79
CA TYR A 223 -18.73 4.35 -3.55
C TYR A 223 -19.89 5.30 -3.26
N GLY A 224 -19.81 6.57 -3.64
CA GLY A 224 -20.92 7.52 -3.55
C GLY A 224 -22.11 7.09 -4.41
N PHE A 225 -21.86 6.67 -5.66
CA PHE A 225 -22.90 6.13 -6.53
C PHE A 225 -23.45 4.80 -6.01
N ILE A 226 -22.57 3.87 -5.60
CA ILE A 226 -23.01 2.59 -5.02
C ILE A 226 -23.90 2.83 -3.80
N GLY A 227 -23.50 3.71 -2.88
CA GLY A 227 -24.28 4.06 -1.71
C GLY A 227 -25.66 4.57 -2.11
N SER A 228 -25.72 5.55 -3.00
CA SER A 228 -26.99 6.11 -3.50
C SER A 228 -27.91 5.07 -4.12
N THR A 229 -27.38 4.14 -4.93
CA THR A 229 -28.16 3.06 -5.55
C THR A 229 -28.63 2.03 -4.52
N VAL A 230 -27.78 1.66 -3.57
CA VAL A 230 -28.14 0.71 -2.51
C VAL A 230 -29.25 1.28 -1.62
N THR A 231 -29.17 2.53 -1.19
CA THR A 231 -30.22 3.14 -0.38
C THR A 231 -31.55 3.27 -1.12
N ARG A 232 -31.52 3.49 -2.45
CA ARG A 232 -32.73 3.65 -3.28
C ARG A 232 -33.41 2.33 -3.65
N HIS A 233 -32.68 1.23 -3.86
CA HIS A 233 -33.25 0.01 -4.48
C HIS A 233 -33.10 -1.27 -3.65
N PHE A 234 -32.19 -1.32 -2.67
CA PHE A 234 -31.84 -2.56 -1.97
C PHE A 234 -32.60 -2.79 -0.65
N ASN A 235 -33.71 -2.08 -0.41
CA ASN A 235 -34.59 -2.36 0.74
C ASN A 235 -35.38 -3.67 0.60
N SER A 236 -35.41 -4.28 -0.58
CA SER A 236 -36.04 -5.60 -0.82
C SER A 236 -35.00 -6.73 -0.69
N LEU A 237 -35.23 -7.65 0.24
CA LEU A 237 -34.28 -8.69 0.67
C LEU A 237 -34.21 -9.88 -0.31
N ARG A 238 -33.11 -10.00 -1.09
CA ARG A 238 -32.76 -11.23 -1.83
C ARG A 238 -31.41 -11.79 -1.38
N LYS A 239 -31.23 -13.12 -1.38
CA LYS A 239 -29.97 -13.80 -0.97
C LYS A 239 -28.76 -13.39 -1.83
N GLU A 240 -28.98 -13.05 -3.09
CA GLU A 240 -27.93 -12.58 -4.01
C GLU A 240 -27.34 -11.21 -3.58
N ASP A 241 -28.16 -10.40 -2.92
CA ASP A 241 -27.81 -9.06 -2.43
C ASP A 241 -26.93 -9.11 -1.19
N GLN A 242 -27.08 -10.15 -0.36
CA GLN A 242 -26.21 -10.38 0.81
C GLN A 242 -24.76 -10.62 0.39
N ARG A 243 -24.53 -11.38 -0.70
CA ARG A 243 -23.19 -11.62 -1.24
C ARG A 243 -22.56 -10.34 -1.79
N LYS A 244 -23.35 -9.53 -2.52
CA LYS A 244 -22.90 -8.23 -3.07
C LYS A 244 -22.55 -7.25 -1.95
N ARG A 245 -23.43 -7.09 -0.95
CA ARG A 245 -23.20 -6.25 0.25
C ARG A 245 -21.95 -6.66 1.00
N ARG A 246 -21.70 -7.97 1.11
CA ARG A 246 -20.52 -8.45 1.80
C ARG A 246 -19.22 -8.13 1.06
N LEU A 247 -19.17 -8.41 -0.24
CA LEU A 247 -18.01 -8.07 -1.05
C LEU A 247 -17.78 -6.55 -1.07
N LEU A 248 -18.86 -5.78 -1.09
CA LEU A 248 -18.80 -4.33 -0.95
C LEU A 248 -18.15 -3.93 0.39
N LYS A 249 -18.61 -4.50 1.52
CA LYS A 249 -18.01 -4.25 2.85
C LYS A 249 -16.51 -4.54 2.85
N ILE A 250 -16.08 -5.70 2.33
CA ILE A 250 -14.64 -6.04 2.24
C ILE A 250 -13.86 -4.94 1.52
N ILE A 251 -14.31 -4.56 0.32
CA ILE A 251 -13.56 -3.63 -0.53
C ILE A 251 -13.61 -2.22 0.05
N THR A 252 -14.75 -1.78 0.61
CA THR A 252 -14.82 -0.51 1.34
C THR A 252 -13.85 -0.48 2.52
N THR A 253 -13.75 -1.57 3.29
CA THR A 253 -12.75 -1.67 4.37
C THR A 253 -11.33 -1.61 3.83
N LEU A 254 -11.01 -2.28 2.71
CA LEU A 254 -9.69 -2.19 2.07
C LEU A 254 -9.35 -0.75 1.67
N VAL A 255 -10.31 0.00 1.11
CA VAL A 255 -10.11 1.40 0.70
C VAL A 255 -9.89 2.31 1.92
N VAL A 256 -10.65 2.11 3.00
CA VAL A 256 -10.46 2.87 4.25
C VAL A 256 -9.09 2.60 4.86
N VAL A 257 -8.68 1.32 4.93
CA VAL A 257 -7.36 0.95 5.46
C VAL A 257 -6.24 1.50 4.58
N PHE A 258 -6.37 1.39 3.25
CA PHE A 258 -5.43 2.00 2.31
C PHE A 258 -5.30 3.51 2.56
N ALA A 259 -6.43 4.23 2.64
CA ALA A 259 -6.42 5.66 2.90
C ALA A 259 -5.76 5.99 4.24
N ALA A 260 -6.12 5.28 5.31
CA ALA A 260 -5.55 5.50 6.64
C ALA A 260 -4.04 5.23 6.70
N CYS A 261 -3.55 4.22 5.99
CA CYS A 261 -2.14 3.87 5.98
C CYS A 261 -1.30 4.84 5.13
N TRP A 262 -1.80 5.21 3.95
CA TRP A 262 -1.04 6.00 2.97
C TRP A 262 -1.20 7.52 3.12
N MET A 263 -2.30 8.00 3.69
CA MET A 263 -2.56 9.44 3.83
C MET A 263 -1.44 10.17 4.59
N PRO A 264 -0.96 9.69 5.75
CA PRO A 264 0.10 10.40 6.48
C PRO A 264 1.38 10.54 5.66
N PHE A 265 1.78 9.49 4.94
CA PHE A 265 2.94 9.52 4.06
C PHE A 265 2.79 10.57 2.96
N HIS A 266 1.65 10.58 2.26
CA HIS A 266 1.42 11.55 1.19
C HIS A 266 1.29 12.99 1.69
N VAL A 267 0.74 13.20 2.89
CA VAL A 267 0.68 14.53 3.52
C VAL A 267 2.10 15.03 3.83
N VAL A 268 2.91 14.26 4.56
CA VAL A 268 4.29 14.64 4.91
C VAL A 268 5.12 14.88 3.65
N LYS A 269 5.06 13.97 2.67
CA LYS A 269 5.78 14.08 1.39
C LYS A 269 5.35 15.31 0.58
N SER A 270 4.07 15.68 0.61
CA SER A 270 3.59 16.85 -0.13
C SER A 270 3.99 18.15 0.57
N MET A 271 3.97 18.18 1.90
CA MET A 271 4.45 19.32 2.67
C MET A 271 5.95 19.55 2.46
N ASP A 272 6.73 18.48 2.45
CA ASP A 272 8.16 18.51 2.12
C ASP A 272 8.41 19.04 0.70
N ALA A 273 7.63 18.57 -0.28
CA ALA A 273 7.68 19.09 -1.66
C ALA A 273 7.34 20.59 -1.74
N LEU A 274 6.40 21.09 -0.95
CA LEU A 274 6.09 22.52 -0.88
C LEU A 274 7.22 23.33 -0.23
N SER A 275 7.92 22.74 0.74
CA SER A 275 9.14 23.32 1.33
C SER A 275 10.24 23.48 0.28
N TYR A 276 10.49 22.45 -0.53
CA TYR A 276 11.46 22.55 -1.64
C TYR A 276 11.13 23.64 -2.66
N LEU A 277 9.84 23.97 -2.84
CA LEU A 277 9.38 25.03 -3.75
C LEU A 277 9.37 26.43 -3.12
N GLY A 278 9.71 26.58 -1.83
CA GLY A 278 9.58 27.84 -1.11
C GLY A 278 8.13 28.29 -0.92
N LEU A 279 7.18 27.34 -0.94
CA LEU A 279 5.74 27.59 -0.76
C LEU A 279 5.25 27.24 0.66
N ALA A 280 6.12 26.68 1.50
CA ALA A 280 5.86 26.40 2.91
C ALA A 280 6.72 27.35 3.79
N PRO A 281 6.35 27.56 5.06
CA PRO A 281 7.15 28.39 5.97
C PRO A 281 8.55 27.81 6.19
N ASP A 282 9.58 28.62 5.93
CA ASP A 282 10.99 28.30 6.20
C ASP A 282 11.28 28.35 7.71
N SER A 283 10.74 27.37 8.45
CA SER A 283 10.89 27.26 9.90
C SER A 283 11.55 25.95 10.28
N CYS A 284 12.57 26.00 11.14
CA CYS A 284 13.23 24.81 11.66
C CYS A 284 12.25 23.85 12.35
N THR A 285 11.18 24.38 12.95
CA THR A 285 10.12 23.56 13.56
C THR A 285 9.38 22.70 12.54
N LEU A 286 9.03 23.27 11.37
CA LEU A 286 8.36 22.52 10.31
C LEU A 286 9.30 21.48 9.72
N LEU A 287 10.54 21.85 9.41
CA LEU A 287 11.54 20.94 8.86
C LEU A 287 11.80 19.75 9.80
N SER A 288 12.01 20.03 11.09
CA SER A 288 12.23 19.00 12.11
C SER A 288 11.02 18.07 12.25
N PHE A 289 9.80 18.62 12.20
CA PHE A 289 8.59 17.81 12.21
C PHE A 289 8.50 16.90 10.98
N LEU A 290 8.77 17.41 9.79
CA LEU A 290 8.72 16.62 8.56
C LEU A 290 9.75 15.49 8.57
N LEU A 291 11.00 15.78 8.98
CA LEU A 291 12.06 14.79 9.12
C LEU A 291 11.73 13.73 10.15
N LEU A 292 11.18 14.11 11.31
CA LEU A 292 10.78 13.16 12.35
C LEU A 292 9.55 12.34 11.95
N ALA A 293 8.56 12.94 11.27
CA ALA A 293 7.32 12.27 10.91
C ALA A 293 7.47 11.32 9.72
N HIS A 294 8.39 11.61 8.78
CA HIS A 294 8.52 10.87 7.53
C HIS A 294 8.79 9.36 7.70
N PRO A 295 9.72 8.92 8.58
CA PRO A 295 9.98 7.49 8.78
C PRO A 295 8.78 6.74 9.36
N TYR A 296 8.06 7.33 10.32
CA TYR A 296 6.85 6.74 10.90
C TYR A 296 5.69 6.69 9.91
N ALA A 297 5.50 7.76 9.13
CA ALA A 297 4.50 7.80 8.08
C ALA A 297 4.77 6.75 6.98
N THR A 298 6.05 6.57 6.61
CA THR A 298 6.50 5.52 5.69
C THR A 298 6.24 4.12 6.26
N CYS A 299 6.56 3.90 7.53
CA CYS A 299 6.29 2.63 8.19
C CYS A 299 4.79 2.30 8.22
N LEU A 300 3.94 3.28 8.52
CA LEU A 300 2.49 3.10 8.49
C LEU A 300 1.96 2.80 7.07
N ALA A 301 2.52 3.44 6.04
CA ALA A 301 2.19 3.11 4.65
C ALA A 301 2.56 1.66 4.32
N TYR A 302 3.69 1.15 4.81
CA TYR A 302 4.14 -0.23 4.57
C TYR A 302 3.30 -1.29 5.27
N VAL A 303 2.69 -0.96 6.42
CA VAL A 303 1.75 -1.84 7.13
C VAL A 303 0.56 -2.22 6.23
N ASN A 304 0.17 -1.38 5.27
CA ASN A 304 -0.88 -1.68 4.30
C ASN A 304 -0.66 -3.04 3.59
N SER A 305 0.59 -3.37 3.25
CA SER A 305 0.91 -4.60 2.52
C SER A 305 0.77 -5.88 3.35
N CYS A 306 0.81 -5.80 4.69
CA CYS A 306 0.57 -6.97 5.54
C CYS A 306 -0.86 -7.04 6.11
N LEU A 307 -1.64 -5.94 6.08
CA LEU A 307 -3.03 -5.93 6.55
C LEU A 307 -4.02 -6.63 5.61
N ASN A 308 -3.76 -6.64 4.29
CA ASN A 308 -4.66 -7.21 3.29
C ASN A 308 -5.09 -8.67 3.60
N PRO A 309 -4.17 -9.62 3.88
CA PRO A 309 -4.53 -10.98 4.30
C PRO A 309 -5.45 -11.06 5.52
N PHE A 310 -5.23 -10.23 6.55
CA PHE A 310 -6.08 -10.20 7.74
C PHE A 310 -7.48 -9.70 7.39
N LEU A 311 -7.60 -8.68 6.56
CA LEU A 311 -8.89 -8.18 6.09
C LEU A 311 -9.66 -9.26 5.32
N TYR A 312 -8.99 -10.08 4.51
CA TYR A 312 -9.63 -11.24 3.89
C TYR A 312 -10.03 -12.30 4.93
N ALA A 313 -9.18 -12.57 5.92
CA ALA A 313 -9.46 -13.53 6.98
C ALA A 313 -10.67 -13.13 7.84
N PHE A 314 -10.87 -11.83 8.14
CA PHE A 314 -12.03 -11.37 8.91
C PHE A 314 -13.28 -11.25 8.04
N PHE A 315 -13.15 -10.69 6.84
CA PHE A 315 -14.30 -10.25 6.06
C PHE A 315 -14.69 -11.18 4.89
N ASP A 316 -13.85 -12.12 4.43
CA ASP A 316 -14.16 -13.08 3.34
C ASP A 316 -14.31 -14.55 3.82
N LEU A 317 -15.56 -15.06 3.89
CA LEU A 317 -15.84 -16.46 4.32
C LEU A 317 -15.34 -17.44 3.26
N ARG A 318 -15.20 -17.03 1.99
CA ARG A 318 -14.72 -17.91 0.93
C ARG A 318 -13.23 -18.17 1.12
N PHE A 319 -12.47 -17.11 1.39
CA PHE A 319 -11.06 -17.19 1.78
C PHE A 319 -10.89 -18.01 3.06
N ARG A 320 -11.68 -17.74 4.12
CA ARG A 320 -11.66 -18.56 5.35
C ARG A 320 -11.95 -20.03 5.09
N SER A 321 -12.99 -20.34 4.30
CA SER A 321 -13.33 -21.74 3.97
C SER A 321 -12.24 -22.42 3.16
N GLN A 322 -11.51 -21.69 2.31
CA GLN A 322 -10.37 -22.22 1.58
C GLN A 322 -9.20 -22.47 2.55
N CYS A 323 -8.86 -21.51 3.41
CA CYS A 323 -7.83 -21.69 4.45
C CYS A 323 -8.14 -22.86 5.39
N LEU A 324 -9.37 -23.00 5.89
CA LEU A 324 -9.78 -24.11 6.76
C LEU A 324 -9.73 -25.47 6.04
N CYS A 325 -9.99 -25.49 4.73
CA CYS A 325 -9.81 -26.69 3.91
C CYS A 325 -8.32 -27.06 3.82
N LEU A 326 -7.44 -26.07 3.66
CA LEU A 326 -6.00 -26.27 3.60
C LEU A 326 -5.40 -26.74 4.91
N LEU A 327 -5.91 -26.26 6.04
CA LEU A 327 -5.50 -26.67 7.38
C LEU A 327 -6.12 -28.01 7.81
N ASN A 328 -6.83 -28.73 6.92
CA ASN A 328 -7.59 -29.96 7.23
C ASN A 328 -8.61 -29.83 8.39
N LEU A 329 -8.91 -28.61 8.86
CA LEU A 329 -9.81 -28.32 9.99
C LEU A 329 -11.29 -28.52 9.66
N LYS A 330 -11.65 -28.76 8.39
CA LYS A 330 -13.02 -29.14 8.02
C LYS A 330 -13.48 -30.47 8.63
N LYS A 331 -12.56 -31.37 9.02
CA LYS A 331 -12.92 -32.60 9.74
C LYS A 331 -13.36 -32.34 11.20
N ALA A 332 -12.97 -31.22 11.81
CA ALA A 332 -13.32 -30.92 13.20
C ALA A 332 -14.68 -30.22 13.37
N LEU A 333 -15.23 -29.60 12.32
CA LEU A 333 -16.52 -28.90 12.39
C LEU A 333 -17.73 -29.76 11.94
N HIS A 334 -17.48 -30.96 11.42
CA HIS A 334 -18.51 -31.89 10.92
C HIS A 334 -18.62 -33.21 11.70
N THR A 335 -17.91 -33.37 12.83
CA THR A 335 -18.22 -34.43 13.79
C THR A 335 -19.50 -34.08 14.55
N SER A 336 -20.65 -34.28 13.89
CA SER A 336 -21.87 -34.66 14.60
C SER A 336 -21.61 -36.00 15.31
N PRO A 337 -22.12 -36.22 16.53
CA PRO A 337 -21.97 -37.50 17.20
C PRO A 337 -22.64 -38.61 16.39
N PRO A 338 -22.12 -39.85 16.44
CA PRO A 338 -22.67 -40.96 15.68
C PRO A 338 -24.12 -41.22 16.11
N SER A 339 -24.96 -41.42 15.11
CA SER A 339 -26.32 -41.92 15.23
C SER A 339 -26.36 -43.18 16.10
N SER A 340 -26.98 -43.09 17.27
CA SER A 340 -27.51 -44.24 17.99
C SER A 340 -29.00 -44.01 18.23
N LEU A 341 -29.84 -44.55 17.33
CA LEU A 341 -31.06 -45.28 17.70
C LEU A 341 -31.65 -45.88 16.41
N SER A 342 -31.19 -47.08 16.07
CA SER A 342 -31.98 -48.03 15.30
C SER A 342 -32.85 -48.81 16.29
N SER A 343 -34.13 -48.44 16.40
CA SER A 343 -35.25 -49.34 16.66
C SER A 343 -36.52 -48.51 16.72
N GLN A 344 -37.62 -49.01 16.16
CA GLN A 344 -38.96 -48.41 16.10
C GLN A 344 -39.21 -47.38 14.98
N LYS A 345 -39.29 -47.86 13.73
CA LYS A 345 -40.32 -47.40 12.77
C LYS A 345 -40.42 -48.36 11.58
N THR A 346 -40.88 -49.57 11.83
CA THR A 346 -41.35 -50.48 10.78
C THR A 346 -42.57 -51.27 11.26
N GLU A 347 -43.54 -50.55 11.83
CA GLU A 347 -44.81 -51.15 12.26
C GLU A 347 -46.00 -50.16 12.17
N ALA A 348 -45.96 -49.25 11.18
CA ALA A 348 -47.05 -48.27 10.97
C ALA A 348 -47.45 -48.09 9.50
N GLN A 349 -47.24 -49.09 8.64
CA GLN A 349 -47.67 -49.06 7.23
C GLN A 349 -48.27 -50.37 6.72
N SER A 350 -48.93 -51.18 7.57
CA SER A 350 -49.74 -52.33 7.09
C SER A 350 -51.18 -52.40 7.60
N LEU A 351 -51.74 -51.31 8.15
CA LEU A 351 -53.14 -51.25 8.59
C LEU A 351 -53.82 -49.98 8.04
N ALA A 352 -53.91 -49.90 6.72
CA ALA A 352 -54.82 -48.98 6.02
C ALA A 352 -55.26 -49.64 4.70
N THR A 353 -55.81 -50.84 4.77
CA THR A 353 -56.63 -51.42 3.70
C THR A 353 -57.62 -52.39 4.36
N LYS A 354 -58.93 -52.13 4.17
CA LYS A 354 -60.12 -52.74 4.82
C LYS A 354 -60.56 -52.03 6.10
N VAL A 355 -61.48 -51.05 5.99
CA VAL A 355 -62.94 -51.22 5.93
C VAL A 355 -63.50 -50.07 5.10
#